data_AF-A0A9Q1H1U3-F1
#
_entry.id   AF-A0A9Q1H1U3-F1
#
_cell.length_a   1.000
_cell.length_b   1.000
_cell.length_c   1.000
_cell.angle_alpha   90.00
_cell.angle_beta   90.00
_cell.angle_gamma   90.00
#
_symmetry.space_group_name_H-M   'P 1'
#
loop_
_entity.id
_entity.type
_entity.pdbx_description
1 polymer ?
#
loop_
_entity_poly.entity_id
_entity_poly.type
_entity_poly.pdbx_seq_one_letter_code
_entity_poly.pdbx_strand_id
1 'polypeptide(L)'
;MSYLEVHVSLLEPDFFGITETWAKEDMHPDSELMISGYTMYRIDRKHRTKMRGGGCILYVKNCFNCVLRDDLTNQDGVDSVWCNLCTSHGSKLLIGLCYRSPSNSETENQALYNLIRVASTEQVIIMGDFNHPSIDWDNLCANTADSAFLDLIQDCFLTQHVNEPTHKLGNI
;
A
#
# COMPACT_ATOMS: atom_id res chain seq x y z
N MET A 1 -1.19 11.24 -22.78
CA MET A 1 -0.42 10.27 -21.97
C MET A 1 0.11 11.01 -20.77
N SER A 2 -0.33 10.66 -19.56
CA SER A 2 0.11 11.30 -18.32
C SER A 2 1.59 10.98 -18.03
N TYR A 3 2.26 11.76 -17.16
CA TYR A 3 3.65 11.48 -16.77
C TYR A 3 3.80 10.06 -16.17
N LEU A 4 2.78 9.62 -15.43
CA LEU A 4 2.72 8.27 -14.88
C LEU A 4 2.70 7.21 -15.97
N GLU A 5 1.84 7.36 -16.99
CA GLU A 5 1.78 6.40 -18.12
C GLU A 5 3.10 6.33 -18.89
N VAL A 6 3.80 7.47 -19.05
CA VAL A 6 5.14 7.48 -19.65
C VAL A 6 6.12 6.68 -18.79
N HIS A 7 6.10 6.86 -17.47
CA HIS A 7 6.99 6.12 -16.57
C HIS A 7 6.70 4.61 -16.57
N VAL A 8 5.42 4.23 -16.52
CA VAL A 8 4.99 2.82 -16.55
C VAL A 8 5.35 2.16 -17.87
N SER A 9 5.19 2.86 -19.00
CA SER A 9 5.58 2.32 -20.31
C SER A 9 7.09 2.15 -20.49
N LEU A 10 7.92 2.92 -19.78
CA LEU A 10 9.38 2.80 -19.81
C LEU A 10 9.91 1.73 -18.87
N LEU A 11 9.36 1.63 -17.66
CA LEU A 11 9.82 0.68 -16.64
C LEU A 11 9.19 -0.70 -16.77
N GLU A 12 7.98 -0.77 -17.35
CA GLU A 12 7.16 -1.97 -17.46
C GLU A 12 7.14 -2.79 -16.14
N PRO A 13 6.74 -2.20 -15.00
CA PRO A 13 6.73 -2.90 -13.72
C PRO A 13 5.69 -4.03 -13.71
N ASP A 14 5.97 -5.18 -13.08
CA ASP A 14 5.01 -6.28 -13.00
C ASP A 14 3.76 -5.92 -12.18
N PHE A 15 3.95 -5.14 -11.14
CA PHE A 15 2.91 -4.47 -10.37
C PHE A 15 3.46 -3.18 -9.78
N PHE A 16 2.58 -2.21 -9.49
CA PHE A 16 2.93 -0.98 -8.82
C PHE A 16 1.72 -0.40 -8.09
N GLY A 17 1.98 0.40 -7.06
CA GLY A 17 0.93 1.01 -6.25
C GLY A 17 1.01 2.54 -6.26
N ILE A 18 -0.13 3.18 -6.10
CA ILE A 18 -0.28 4.61 -5.91
C ILE A 18 -1.06 4.82 -4.61
N THR A 19 -0.47 5.55 -3.66
CA THR A 19 -1.13 6.02 -2.44
C THR A 19 -1.57 7.45 -2.61
N GLU A 20 -2.49 7.91 -1.77
CA GLU A 20 -3.06 9.27 -1.83
C GLU A 20 -3.58 9.61 -3.23
N THR A 21 -4.43 8.75 -3.78
CA THR A 21 -4.96 8.97 -5.12
C THR A 21 -5.99 10.10 -5.17
N TRP A 22 -6.56 10.46 -4.02
CA TRP A 22 -7.69 11.40 -3.90
C TRP A 22 -8.89 11.02 -4.78
N ALA A 23 -8.91 9.78 -5.28
CA ALA A 23 -9.94 9.26 -6.13
C ALA A 23 -11.26 9.16 -5.36
N LYS A 24 -12.33 9.40 -6.10
CA LYS A 24 -13.71 9.34 -5.61
C LYS A 24 -14.55 8.66 -6.67
N GLU A 25 -15.31 7.67 -6.26
CA GLU A 25 -16.08 6.80 -7.15
C GLU A 25 -17.06 7.60 -8.02
N ASP A 26 -17.66 8.65 -7.46
CA ASP A 26 -18.63 9.52 -8.12
C ASP A 26 -18.00 10.56 -9.06
N MET A 27 -16.72 10.88 -8.89
CA MET A 27 -16.01 11.91 -9.66
C MET A 27 -15.00 11.35 -10.66
N HIS A 28 -14.45 10.15 -10.40
CA HIS A 28 -13.36 9.57 -11.16
C HIS A 28 -13.76 8.16 -11.62
N PRO A 29 -14.39 8.04 -12.81
CA PRO A 29 -14.76 6.75 -13.37
C PRO A 29 -13.49 5.93 -13.62
N ASP A 30 -13.61 4.61 -13.50
CA ASP A 30 -12.47 3.69 -13.69
C ASP A 30 -11.75 3.93 -15.01
N SER A 31 -12.48 4.25 -16.08
CA SER A 31 -11.92 4.53 -17.41
C SER A 31 -10.88 5.65 -17.43
N GLU A 32 -10.92 6.59 -16.48
CA GLU A 32 -9.95 7.69 -16.38
C GLU A 32 -8.67 7.27 -15.65
N LEU A 33 -8.76 6.29 -14.75
CA LEU A 33 -7.65 5.83 -13.92
C LEU A 33 -7.00 4.54 -14.45
N MET A 34 -7.63 3.86 -15.40
CA MET A 34 -7.12 2.64 -16.01
C MET A 34 -5.83 2.90 -16.79
N ILE A 35 -4.83 2.02 -16.61
CA ILE A 35 -3.57 2.05 -17.36
C ILE A 35 -3.54 0.82 -18.27
N SER A 36 -3.29 1.04 -19.56
CA SER A 36 -3.30 -0.03 -20.55
C SER A 36 -2.27 -1.12 -20.23
N GLY A 37 -2.68 -2.39 -20.31
CA GLY A 37 -1.85 -3.54 -19.95
C GLY A 37 -1.90 -3.95 -18.48
N TYR A 38 -2.64 -3.22 -17.65
CA TYR A 38 -2.75 -3.46 -16.21
C TYR A 38 -4.21 -3.64 -15.77
N THR A 39 -4.40 -4.53 -14.79
CA THR A 39 -5.62 -4.66 -14.01
C THR A 39 -5.52 -3.74 -12.81
N MET A 40 -6.57 -2.97 -12.57
CA MET A 40 -6.65 -1.99 -11.50
C MET A 40 -7.45 -2.55 -10.31
N TYR A 41 -6.91 -2.44 -9.10
CA TYR A 41 -7.59 -2.71 -7.84
C TYR A 41 -7.50 -1.45 -6.98
N ARG A 42 -8.64 -0.84 -6.65
CA ARG A 42 -8.68 0.45 -5.94
C ARG A 42 -9.54 0.40 -4.69
N ILE A 43 -9.14 1.17 -3.70
CA ILE A 43 -10.00 1.61 -2.61
C ILE A 43 -10.01 3.14 -2.62
N ASP A 44 -11.22 3.70 -2.62
CA ASP A 44 -11.41 5.14 -2.67
C ASP A 44 -11.47 5.77 -1.30
N ARG A 45 -11.29 7.09 -1.27
CA ARG A 45 -11.36 7.86 -0.03
C ARG A 45 -12.75 7.77 0.60
N LYS A 46 -12.84 7.21 1.81
CA LYS A 46 -14.04 7.27 2.66
C LYS A 46 -14.20 8.69 3.26
N HIS A 47 -15.02 9.52 2.61
CA HIS A 47 -15.19 10.96 2.92
C HIS A 47 -15.72 11.28 4.34
N ARG A 48 -16.29 10.29 5.05
CA ARG A 48 -16.91 10.47 6.37
C ARG A 48 -15.92 10.46 7.54
N THR A 49 -14.74 9.87 7.37
CA THR A 49 -13.77 9.68 8.46
C THR A 49 -12.49 10.50 8.30
N LYS A 50 -12.09 10.84 7.06
CA LYS A 50 -10.83 11.54 6.78
C LYS A 50 -11.05 12.95 6.22
N MET A 51 -10.48 13.97 6.90
CA MET A 51 -10.55 15.37 6.45
C MET A 51 -9.64 15.66 5.23
N ARG A 52 -8.52 14.94 5.06
CA ARG A 52 -7.57 15.07 3.94
C ARG A 52 -6.92 13.72 3.60
N GLY A 53 -6.49 13.56 2.35
CA GLY A 53 -5.72 12.40 1.88
C GLY A 53 -6.53 11.11 1.74
N GLY A 54 -5.83 10.05 1.36
CA GLY A 54 -6.35 8.69 1.30
C GLY A 54 -6.64 8.18 -0.11
N GLY A 55 -7.07 6.92 -0.14
CA GLY A 55 -7.25 6.15 -1.37
C GLY A 55 -5.94 5.50 -1.83
N CYS A 56 -6.07 4.27 -2.34
CA CYS A 56 -4.98 3.47 -2.85
C CYS A 56 -5.40 2.81 -4.15
N ILE A 57 -4.49 2.75 -5.12
CA ILE A 57 -4.70 2.01 -6.37
C ILE A 57 -3.49 1.11 -6.60
N LEU A 58 -3.75 -0.20 -6.70
CA LEU A 58 -2.79 -1.21 -7.07
C LEU A 58 -3.02 -1.60 -8.53
N TYR A 59 -1.97 -1.53 -9.35
CA TYR A 59 -1.97 -1.99 -10.73
C TYR A 59 -1.12 -3.25 -10.85
N VAL A 60 -1.64 -4.26 -11.54
CA VAL A 60 -0.94 -5.53 -11.79
C VAL A 60 -1.00 -5.84 -13.28
N LYS A 61 0.11 -6.21 -13.92
CA LYS A 61 0.11 -6.54 -15.35
C LYS A 61 -0.90 -7.65 -15.66
N ASN A 62 -1.62 -7.50 -16.77
CA ASN A 62 -2.70 -8.41 -17.20
C ASN A 62 -2.25 -9.86 -17.44
N CYS A 63 -0.95 -10.11 -17.61
CA CYS A 63 -0.42 -11.46 -17.77
C CYS A 63 -0.41 -12.27 -16.48
N PHE A 64 -0.56 -11.62 -15.32
CA PHE A 64 -0.61 -12.31 -14.03
C PHE A 64 -2.05 -12.68 -13.64
N ASN A 65 -2.20 -13.88 -13.07
CA ASN A 65 -3.44 -14.25 -12.41
C ASN A 65 -3.47 -13.61 -11.03
N CYS A 66 -4.25 -12.53 -10.90
CA CYS A 66 -4.32 -11.72 -9.69
C CYS A 66 -5.75 -11.76 -9.12
N VAL A 67 -5.86 -12.06 -7.83
CA VAL A 67 -7.15 -12.19 -7.12
C VAL A 67 -7.17 -11.26 -5.93
N LEU A 68 -8.18 -10.39 -5.86
CA LEU A 68 -8.39 -9.50 -4.73
C LEU A 68 -8.65 -10.30 -3.44
N ARG A 69 -8.04 -9.86 -2.33
CA ARG A 69 -8.29 -10.38 -0.99
C ARG A 69 -9.25 -9.45 -0.26
N ASP A 70 -10.54 -9.65 -0.48
CA ASP A 70 -11.60 -8.84 0.14
C ASP A 70 -11.58 -8.92 1.68
N ASP A 71 -11.16 -10.06 2.22
CA ASP A 71 -10.99 -10.28 3.65
C ASP A 71 -9.91 -9.38 4.28
N LEU A 72 -8.93 -8.92 3.48
CA LEU A 72 -7.89 -7.99 3.91
C LEU A 72 -8.13 -6.56 3.40
N THR A 73 -8.78 -6.39 2.26
CA THR A 73 -8.95 -5.06 1.62
C THR A 73 -10.06 -4.24 2.28
N ASN A 74 -11.18 -4.86 2.66
CA ASN A 74 -12.36 -4.13 3.13
C ASN A 74 -12.33 -3.85 4.64
N GLN A 75 -11.19 -3.39 5.16
CA GLN A 75 -11.06 -3.00 6.56
C GLN A 75 -11.45 -1.54 6.80
N ASP A 76 -12.22 -1.30 7.85
CA ASP A 76 -12.59 0.06 8.23
C ASP A 76 -11.42 0.82 8.85
N GLY A 77 -11.26 2.07 8.45
CA GLY A 77 -10.18 2.94 8.93
C GLY A 77 -8.82 2.71 8.27
N VAL A 78 -8.67 1.70 7.40
CA VAL A 78 -7.42 1.37 6.73
C VAL A 78 -7.54 1.61 5.23
N ASP A 79 -6.64 2.41 4.67
CA ASP A 79 -6.56 2.59 3.21
C ASP A 79 -5.54 1.58 2.68
N SER A 80 -5.99 0.38 2.36
CA SER A 80 -5.11 -0.65 1.81
C SER A 80 -5.80 -1.54 0.79
N VAL A 81 -5.03 -2.04 -0.17
CA VAL A 81 -5.47 -2.99 -1.20
C VAL A 81 -4.57 -4.21 -1.16
N TRP A 82 -5.18 -5.40 -1.12
CA TRP A 82 -4.46 -6.67 -0.99
C TRP A 82 -4.87 -7.64 -2.09
N CYS A 83 -3.89 -8.20 -2.79
CA CYS A 83 -4.13 -9.13 -3.88
C CYS A 83 -3.19 -10.33 -3.80
N ASN A 84 -3.69 -11.51 -4.14
CA ASN A 84 -2.87 -12.69 -4.36
C ASN A 84 -2.47 -12.79 -5.83
N LEU A 85 -1.17 -12.72 -6.09
CA LEU A 85 -0.59 -13.07 -7.37
C LEU A 85 -0.33 -14.58 -7.39
N CYS A 86 -1.08 -15.29 -8.22
CA CYS A 86 -1.04 -16.75 -8.33
C CYS A 86 -0.10 -17.14 -9.47
N THR A 87 0.90 -17.96 -9.18
CA THR A 87 1.78 -18.51 -10.21
C THR A 87 1.12 -19.69 -10.92
N SER A 88 1.61 -20.02 -12.12
CA SER A 88 1.19 -21.21 -12.87
C SER A 88 1.39 -22.53 -12.13
N HIS A 89 2.26 -22.54 -11.12
CA HIS A 89 2.59 -23.73 -10.32
C HIS A 89 1.80 -23.81 -9.01
N GLY A 90 0.85 -22.90 -8.79
CA GLY A 90 -0.04 -22.91 -7.63
C GLY A 90 0.51 -22.23 -6.37
N SER A 91 1.73 -21.68 -6.42
CA SER A 91 2.21 -20.80 -5.36
C SER A 91 1.50 -19.44 -5.43
N LYS A 92 1.36 -18.80 -4.27
CA LYS A 92 0.71 -17.49 -4.12
C LYS A 92 1.67 -16.53 -3.44
N LEU A 93 1.75 -15.33 -4.00
CA LEU A 93 2.43 -14.19 -3.40
C LEU A 93 1.35 -13.16 -3.05
N LEU A 94 1.25 -12.81 -1.77
CA LEU A 94 0.37 -11.74 -1.32
C LEU A 94 1.07 -10.40 -1.58
N ILE A 95 0.35 -9.46 -2.19
CA ILE A 95 0.81 -8.10 -2.46
C ILE A 95 -0.12 -7.15 -1.71
N GLY A 96 0.45 -6.33 -0.84
CA GLY A 96 -0.26 -5.31 -0.09
C GLY A 96 0.21 -3.92 -0.46
N LEU A 97 -0.73 -3.04 -0.80
CA LEU A 97 -0.52 -1.60 -0.90
C LEU A 97 -1.21 -0.92 0.28
N CYS A 98 -0.45 -0.23 1.12
CA CYS A 98 -0.98 0.45 2.31
C CYS A 98 -0.69 1.94 2.29
N TYR A 99 -1.66 2.73 2.72
CA TYR A 99 -1.45 4.13 3.07
C TYR A 99 -1.85 4.37 4.51
N ARG A 100 -0.92 4.90 5.30
CA ARG A 100 -1.17 5.39 6.66
C ARG A 100 -1.02 6.91 6.65
N SER A 101 -2.09 7.62 7.02
CA SER A 101 -2.02 9.08 7.19
C SER A 101 -1.11 9.41 8.37
N PRO A 102 -0.31 10.50 8.31
CA PRO A 102 0.44 10.99 9.46
C PRO A 102 -0.47 11.38 10.63
N SER A 103 -1.76 11.63 10.36
CA SER A 103 -2.77 11.97 11.36
C SER A 103 -3.67 10.80 11.77
N ASN A 104 -3.31 9.55 11.45
CA ASN A 104 -4.07 8.38 11.88
C ASN A 104 -4.23 8.36 13.41
N SER A 105 -5.45 8.06 13.88
CA SER A 105 -5.72 7.74 15.27
C SER A 105 -5.06 6.43 15.70
N GLU A 106 -4.94 6.20 17.01
CA GLU A 106 -4.39 4.96 17.54
C GLU A 106 -5.18 3.72 17.07
N THR A 107 -6.52 3.81 17.05
CA THR A 107 -7.37 2.72 16.57
C THR A 107 -7.10 2.40 15.10
N GLU A 108 -6.91 3.42 14.24
CA GLU A 108 -6.58 3.22 12.82
C GLU A 108 -5.18 2.61 12.65
N ASN A 109 -4.20 3.03 13.46
CA ASN A 109 -2.86 2.43 13.46
C ASN A 109 -2.95 0.95 13.86
N GLN A 110 -3.64 0.62 14.95
CA GLN A 110 -3.79 -0.77 15.39
C GLN A 110 -4.54 -1.65 14.38
N ALA A 111 -5.54 -1.10 13.68
CA ALA A 111 -6.22 -1.81 12.60
C ALA A 111 -5.26 -2.17 11.47
N LEU A 112 -4.44 -1.22 11.01
CA LEU A 112 -3.40 -1.48 10.01
C LEU A 112 -2.36 -2.49 10.52
N TYR A 113 -1.90 -2.36 11.76
CA TYR A 113 -0.87 -3.23 12.33
C TYR A 113 -1.36 -4.67 12.45
N ASN A 114 -2.60 -4.87 12.90
CA ASN A 114 -3.19 -6.21 12.96
C ASN A 114 -3.34 -6.83 11.57
N LEU A 115 -3.67 -6.01 10.57
CA LEU A 115 -3.75 -6.48 9.20
C LEU A 115 -2.37 -6.93 8.69
N ILE A 116 -1.32 -6.15 8.95
CA ILE A 116 0.06 -6.52 8.60
C ILE A 116 0.46 -7.83 9.31
N ARG A 117 0.09 -8.02 10.59
CA ARG A 117 0.34 -9.28 11.32
C ARG A 117 -0.32 -10.48 10.66
N VAL A 118 -1.55 -10.34 10.19
CA VAL A 118 -2.25 -11.42 9.49
C VAL A 118 -1.58 -11.68 8.14
N ALA A 119 -1.29 -10.63 7.37
CA ALA A 119 -0.67 -10.74 6.07
C ALA A 119 0.74 -11.36 6.12
N SER A 120 1.52 -11.07 7.18
CA SER A 120 2.87 -11.61 7.36
C SER A 120 2.92 -13.11 7.65
N THR A 121 1.78 -13.76 7.87
CA THR A 121 1.71 -15.23 7.97
C THR A 121 1.79 -15.92 6.61
N GLU A 122 1.65 -15.16 5.52
CA GLU A 122 1.77 -15.61 4.14
C GLU A 122 3.10 -15.13 3.52
N GLN A 123 3.46 -15.66 2.35
CA GLN A 123 4.54 -15.07 1.56
C GLN A 123 4.05 -13.73 1.01
N VAL A 124 4.58 -12.62 1.53
CA VAL A 124 4.01 -11.28 1.31
C VAL A 124 5.06 -10.26 0.87
N ILE A 125 4.66 -9.35 -0.03
CA ILE A 125 5.30 -8.06 -0.28
C ILE A 125 4.32 -6.98 0.15
N ILE A 126 4.78 -6.08 1.02
CA ILE A 126 4.00 -4.93 1.47
C ILE A 126 4.71 -3.67 1.03
N MET A 127 3.98 -2.77 0.39
CA MET A 127 4.48 -1.49 -0.10
C MET A 127 3.50 -0.37 0.22
N GLY A 128 3.97 0.87 0.08
CA GLY A 128 3.18 2.07 0.24
C GLY A 128 3.84 3.08 1.16
N ASP A 129 3.04 4.00 1.69
CA ASP A 129 3.50 5.07 2.55
C ASP A 129 2.93 4.90 3.96
N PHE A 130 3.85 4.64 4.90
CA PHE A 130 3.55 4.40 6.31
C PHE A 130 3.73 5.63 7.19
N ASN A 131 4.27 6.75 6.66
CA ASN A 131 4.46 8.00 7.41
C ASN A 131 5.10 7.83 8.81
N HIS A 132 6.14 7.00 8.92
CA HIS A 132 6.91 6.79 10.16
C HIS A 132 8.35 7.33 10.01
N PRO A 133 8.52 8.67 9.99
CA PRO A 133 9.79 9.30 9.59
C PRO A 133 10.91 9.19 10.64
N SER A 134 10.61 8.80 11.88
CA SER A 134 11.63 8.69 12.93
C SER A 134 12.34 7.34 12.97
N ILE A 135 11.91 6.37 12.15
CA ILE A 135 12.53 5.05 12.09
C ILE A 135 13.87 5.15 11.37
N ASP A 136 14.91 4.78 12.11
CA ASP A 136 16.23 4.49 11.57
C ASP A 136 16.31 2.97 11.31
N TRP A 137 16.25 2.60 10.03
CA TRP A 137 16.26 1.20 9.59
C TRP A 137 17.64 0.55 9.71
N ASP A 138 18.73 1.33 9.72
CA ASP A 138 20.09 0.81 9.84
C ASP A 138 20.39 0.45 11.30
N ASN A 139 19.96 1.30 12.23
CA ASN A 139 20.17 1.12 13.67
C ASN A 139 19.01 0.42 14.37
N LEU A 140 17.91 0.12 13.65
CA LEU A 140 16.67 -0.45 14.17
C LEU A 140 16.18 0.28 15.43
N CYS A 141 16.05 1.60 15.32
CA CYS A 141 15.55 2.43 16.41
C CYS A 141 14.53 3.47 15.92
N ALA A 142 13.68 3.92 16.82
CA ALA A 142 12.64 4.89 16.53
C ALA A 142 12.26 5.67 17.80
N ASN A 143 11.59 6.80 17.66
CA ASN A 143 11.00 7.48 18.81
C ASN A 143 9.72 6.74 19.27
N THR A 144 9.11 7.18 20.38
CA THR A 144 7.91 6.55 20.94
C THR A 144 6.70 6.52 20.00
N ALA A 145 6.61 7.45 19.03
CA ALA A 145 5.48 7.50 18.10
C ALA A 145 5.56 6.42 17.00
N ASP A 146 6.78 6.02 16.61
CA ASP A 146 6.98 5.06 15.53
C ASP A 146 7.52 3.70 16.00
N SER A 147 7.90 3.57 17.29
CA SER A 147 8.47 2.34 17.84
C SER A 147 7.52 1.15 17.70
N ALA A 148 6.21 1.36 17.86
CA ALA A 148 5.23 0.28 17.71
C ALA A 148 5.19 -0.32 16.29
N PHE A 149 5.44 0.50 15.26
CA PHE A 149 5.54 0.00 13.88
C PHE A 149 6.85 -0.75 13.66
N LEU A 150 7.95 -0.23 14.19
CA LEU A 150 9.24 -0.90 14.10
C LEU A 150 9.22 -2.27 14.82
N ASP A 151 8.61 -2.35 16.00
CA ASP A 151 8.42 -3.59 16.75
C ASP A 151 7.56 -4.57 15.95
N LEU A 152 6.46 -4.10 15.34
CA LEU A 152 5.63 -4.91 14.46
C LEU A 152 6.43 -5.54 13.31
N ILE A 153 7.25 -4.75 12.60
CA ILE A 153 8.04 -5.25 11.47
C ILE A 153 9.01 -6.34 11.94
N GLN A 154 9.65 -6.16 13.09
CA GLN A 154 10.56 -7.14 13.68
C GLN A 154 9.84 -8.41 14.16
N ASP A 155 8.72 -8.26 14.88
CA ASP A 155 7.89 -9.36 15.38
C ASP A 155 7.32 -10.23 14.25
N CYS A 156 7.03 -9.61 13.10
CA CYS A 156 6.54 -10.26 11.90
C CYS A 156 7.65 -10.82 11.00
N PHE A 157 8.93 -10.68 11.38
CA PHE A 157 10.10 -11.05 10.57
C PHE A 157 10.09 -10.44 9.16
N LEU A 158 9.50 -9.25 9.02
CA LEU A 158 9.48 -8.51 7.77
C LEU A 158 10.80 -7.76 7.59
N THR A 159 11.29 -7.68 6.36
CA THR A 159 12.55 -6.99 6.03
C THR A 159 12.25 -5.75 5.19
N GLN A 160 12.80 -4.60 5.59
CA GLN A 160 12.74 -3.37 4.80
C GLN A 160 13.68 -3.48 3.58
N HIS A 161 13.20 -3.07 2.41
CA HIS A 161 13.97 -3.08 1.16
C HIS A 161 14.28 -1.68 0.61
N VAL A 162 13.72 -0.64 1.22
CA VAL A 162 14.01 0.77 0.88
C VAL A 162 15.26 1.22 1.63
N ASN A 163 16.34 1.48 0.88
CA ASN A 163 17.66 1.85 1.44
C ASN A 163 18.01 3.34 1.26
N GLU A 164 17.11 4.13 0.68
CA GLU A 164 17.32 5.55 0.41
C GLU A 164 16.08 6.37 0.81
N PRO A 165 16.24 7.65 1.18
CA PRO A 165 15.11 8.51 1.50
C PRO A 165 14.12 8.62 0.33
N THR A 166 12.85 8.32 0.60
CA THR A 166 11.76 8.41 -0.38
C THR A 166 11.16 9.82 -0.49
N HIS A 167 11.47 10.70 0.48
CA HIS A 167 11.08 12.12 0.48
C HIS A 167 12.31 13.01 0.72
N LYS A 168 12.53 14.00 -0.16
CA LYS A 168 13.65 14.95 -0.05
C LYS A 168 13.32 16.22 0.75
N LEU A 169 12.05 16.45 1.10
CA LEU A 169 11.57 17.69 1.74
C LEU A 169 10.65 17.48 2.97
N GLY A 170 10.49 16.24 3.45
CA GLY A 170 9.57 15.91 4.56
C GLY A 170 8.09 15.92 4.15
N ASN A 171 7.20 15.86 5.15
CA ASN A 171 5.74 15.94 4.95
C ASN A 171 5.39 17.38 4.55
N ILE A 172 4.94 17.58 3.31
CA ILE A 172 4.49 18.88 2.78
C ILE A 172 3.00 19.06 3.07
#